data_AF-A0A8R7TJ99-F1
#
_entry.id   AF-A0A8R7TJ99-F1
#
_cell.length_a   1.000
_cell.length_b   1.000
_cell.length_c   1.000
_cell.angle_alpha   90.00
_cell.angle_beta   90.00
_cell.angle_gamma   90.00
#
_symmetry.space_group_name_H-M   'P 1'
#
loop_
_entity.id
_entity.type
_entity.pdbx_description
1 polymer ?
#
loop_
_entity_poly.entity_id
_entity_poly.type
_entity_poly.pdbx_seq_one_letter_code
_entity_poly.pdbx_strand_id
1 'polypeptide(L)'
;MGSLAGGVGARRPRFLCLHGFRTSGEIMRKQVVGKWPAEVTARLDLVFADAPFPAEGKSDVHGIFEPPYYEWFQFDKGFTEYRNFDKCLAYIEELMIKEGPFDGLMGFSQGSILSGALPGLQEQVS
;
A
#
# COMPACT_ATOMS: atom_id res chain seq x y z
N MET A 1 10.58 -40.57 6.38
CA MET A 1 10.86 -39.71 7.54
C MET A 1 11.17 -38.31 7.03
N GLY A 2 10.15 -37.44 6.94
CA GLY A 2 10.33 -36.05 6.52
C GLY A 2 10.79 -35.23 7.71
N SER A 3 12.06 -34.84 7.72
CA SER A 3 12.59 -33.95 8.75
C SER A 3 11.96 -32.58 8.59
N LEU A 4 11.12 -32.21 9.54
CA LEU A 4 10.77 -30.83 9.85
C LEU A 4 12.06 -30.15 10.35
N ALA A 5 12.91 -29.74 9.41
CA ALA A 5 13.90 -28.72 9.71
C ALA A 5 13.14 -27.40 9.84
N GLY A 6 12.58 -27.18 11.04
CA GLY A 6 12.20 -25.87 11.51
C GLY A 6 13.45 -25.02 11.53
N GLY A 7 13.70 -24.33 10.42
CA GLY A 7 14.77 -23.35 10.30
C GLY A 7 14.57 -22.27 11.34
N VAL A 8 15.67 -21.90 11.99
CA VAL A 8 15.80 -20.77 12.91
C VAL A 8 14.96 -19.57 12.41
N GLY A 9 13.99 -19.17 13.23
CA GLY A 9 13.02 -18.07 13.07
C GLY A 9 13.17 -17.14 11.86
N ALA A 10 12.69 -17.55 10.69
CA ALA A 10 12.55 -16.66 9.55
C ALA A 10 11.54 -15.55 9.92
N ARG A 11 11.95 -14.29 9.79
CA ARG A 11 11.05 -13.15 10.03
C ARG A 11 9.85 -13.22 9.08
N ARG A 12 8.68 -12.76 9.55
CA ARG A 12 7.48 -12.69 8.71
C ARG A 12 7.75 -11.79 7.50
N PRO A 13 7.29 -12.18 6.29
CA PRO A 13 7.31 -11.28 5.14
C PRO A 13 6.61 -9.97 5.48
N ARG A 14 7.31 -8.86 5.29
CA ARG A 14 6.87 -7.51 5.62
C ARG A 14 6.47 -6.76 4.36
N PHE A 15 5.21 -6.31 4.29
CA PHE A 15 4.68 -5.61 3.13
C PHE A 15 4.29 -4.18 3.49
N LEU A 16 4.67 -3.25 2.62
CA LEU A 16 4.09 -1.90 2.61
C LEU A 16 2.77 -1.96 1.83
N CYS A 17 1.68 -1.67 2.52
CA CYS A 17 0.31 -1.75 2.02
C CYS A 17 -0.16 -0.37 1.54
N LEU A 18 -0.51 -0.27 0.25
CA LEU A 18 -0.93 0.95 -0.42
C LEU A 18 -2.44 0.91 -0.72
N HIS A 19 -3.21 1.78 -0.07
CA HIS A 19 -4.66 1.83 -0.19
C HIS A 19 -5.14 2.33 -1.56
N GLY A 20 -6.44 2.18 -1.84
CA GLY A 20 -7.06 2.64 -3.09
C GLY A 20 -7.40 4.13 -3.10
N PHE A 21 -7.79 4.63 -4.26
CA PHE A 21 -8.17 6.03 -4.46
C PHE A 21 -9.24 6.47 -3.45
N ARG A 22 -9.02 7.61 -2.78
CA ARG A 22 -9.91 8.21 -1.78
C ARG A 22 -10.30 7.26 -0.65
N THR A 23 -9.33 6.49 -0.16
CA THR A 23 -9.46 5.67 1.06
C THR A 23 -8.32 6.01 2.02
N SER A 24 -7.99 5.12 2.95
CA SER A 24 -6.88 5.31 3.89
C SER A 24 -6.25 3.97 4.22
N GLY A 25 -5.04 3.99 4.78
CA GLY A 25 -4.36 2.81 5.32
C GLY A 25 -5.22 2.12 6.36
N GLU A 26 -5.92 2.89 7.20
CA GLU A 26 -6.86 2.36 8.18
C GLU A 26 -8.06 1.63 7.53
N ILE A 27 -8.59 2.13 6.43
CA ILE A 27 -9.67 1.46 5.70
C ILE A 27 -9.17 0.16 5.07
N MET A 28 -8.00 0.19 4.43
CA MET A 28 -7.40 -1.01 3.85
C MET A 28 -7.11 -2.07 4.92
N ARG A 29 -6.59 -1.68 6.08
CA ARG A 29 -6.37 -2.60 7.20
C ARG A 29 -7.66 -3.23 7.69
N LYS A 30 -8.75 -2.47 7.87
CA LYS A 30 -10.06 -3.04 8.22
C LYS A 30 -10.54 -4.04 7.18
N GLN A 31 -10.33 -3.75 5.90
CA GLN A 31 -10.71 -4.65 4.81
C GLN A 31 -9.86 -5.93 4.78
N VAL A 32 -8.54 -5.84 5.01
CA VAL A 32 -7.64 -6.99 5.01
C VAL A 32 -7.85 -7.83 6.27
N VAL A 33 -7.70 -7.24 7.45
CA VAL A 33 -7.78 -7.94 8.74
C VAL A 33 -9.22 -8.42 9.04
N GLY A 34 -10.23 -7.69 8.57
CA GLY A 34 -11.63 -8.06 8.77
C GLY A 34 -12.18 -9.10 7.79
N LYS A 35 -11.52 -9.35 6.64
CA LYS A 35 -12.01 -10.29 5.63
C LYS A 35 -11.12 -11.53 5.45
N TRP A 36 -9.82 -11.41 5.70
CA TRP A 36 -8.91 -12.54 5.55
C TRP A 36 -8.92 -13.42 6.80
N PRO A 37 -8.71 -14.74 6.68
CA PRO A 37 -8.54 -15.60 7.84
C PRO A 37 -7.40 -15.11 8.73
N ALA A 38 -7.59 -15.15 10.05
CA ALA A 38 -6.61 -14.65 11.01
C ALA A 38 -5.27 -15.38 10.91
N GLU A 39 -5.28 -16.65 10.53
CA GLU A 39 -4.08 -17.47 10.33
C GLU A 39 -3.24 -16.99 9.14
N VAL A 40 -3.85 -16.30 8.17
CA VAL A 40 -3.16 -15.70 7.03
C VAL A 40 -2.49 -14.41 7.47
N THR A 41 -3.23 -13.48 8.08
CA THR A 41 -2.68 -12.19 8.51
C THR A 41 -1.64 -12.34 9.62
N ALA A 42 -1.77 -13.35 10.49
CA ALA A 42 -0.76 -13.69 11.50
C ALA A 42 0.59 -14.17 10.94
N ARG A 43 0.67 -14.52 9.64
CA ARG A 43 1.92 -14.93 8.98
C ARG A 43 2.64 -13.76 8.29
N LEU A 44 2.00 -12.59 8.23
CA LEU A 44 2.50 -11.40 7.53
C LEU A 44 2.80 -10.30 8.54
N ASP A 45 3.73 -9.43 8.18
CA ASP A 45 3.90 -8.12 8.80
C ASP A 45 3.38 -7.06 7.80
N LEU A 46 2.31 -6.36 8.13
CA LEU A 46 1.58 -5.49 7.21
C LEU A 46 1.61 -4.05 7.72
N VAL A 47 2.25 -3.17 6.96
CA VAL A 47 2.33 -1.73 7.28
C VAL A 47 1.39 -0.98 6.36
N PHE A 48 0.30 -0.43 6.91
CA PHE A 48 -0.71 0.30 6.15
C PHE A 48 -0.43 1.80 6.18
N ALA A 49 0.09 2.32 5.06
CA ALA A 49 0.42 3.73 4.95
C ALA A 49 -0.76 4.54 4.43
N ASP A 50 -0.91 5.76 4.94
CA ASP A 50 -1.75 6.80 4.33
C ASP A 50 -0.98 7.50 3.21
N ALA A 51 -1.70 7.77 2.13
CA ALA A 51 -1.18 8.58 1.03
C ALA A 51 -0.98 10.05 1.47
N PRO A 52 -0.03 10.78 0.85
CA PRO A 52 0.39 12.09 1.36
C PRO A 52 -0.59 13.22 1.03
N PHE A 53 -1.59 12.98 0.17
CA PHE A 53 -2.53 14.02 -0.25
C PHE A 53 -3.95 13.75 0.25
N PRO A 54 -4.60 14.70 0.92
CA PRO A 54 -6.03 14.60 1.22
C PRO A 54 -6.85 14.43 -0.05
N ALA A 55 -7.95 13.68 0.05
CA ALA A 55 -8.89 13.52 -1.06
C ALA A 55 -9.54 14.86 -1.45
N GLU A 56 -9.52 15.19 -2.75
CA GLU A 56 -10.10 16.44 -3.27
C GLU A 56 -11.59 16.32 -3.62
N GLY A 57 -12.19 15.14 -3.42
CA GLY A 57 -13.60 14.91 -3.73
C GLY A 57 -14.21 13.75 -2.97
N LYS A 58 -15.43 13.38 -3.37
CA LYS A 58 -16.20 12.32 -2.73
C LYS A 58 -15.49 10.97 -2.84
N SER A 59 -15.47 10.25 -1.73
CA SER A 59 -15.07 8.84 -1.68
C SER A 59 -16.28 7.93 -1.87
N ASP A 60 -16.11 6.85 -2.64
CA ASP A 60 -17.13 5.82 -2.83
C ASP A 60 -17.41 5.00 -1.56
N VAL A 61 -16.50 5.06 -0.59
CA VAL A 61 -16.68 4.38 0.70
C VAL A 61 -17.32 5.26 1.78
N HIS A 62 -17.69 6.49 1.44
CA HIS A 62 -18.35 7.40 2.37
C HIS A 62 -19.70 6.84 2.85
N GLY A 63 -19.93 6.88 4.17
CA GLY A 63 -21.10 6.28 4.82
C GLY A 63 -20.96 4.79 5.13
N ILE A 64 -19.88 4.15 4.64
CA ILE A 64 -19.47 2.79 5.03
C ILE A 64 -18.25 2.87 5.96
N PHE A 65 -17.29 3.72 5.60
CA PHE A 65 -16.14 4.06 6.42
C PHE A 65 -16.16 5.57 6.71
N GLU A 66 -15.52 5.95 7.82
CA GLU A 66 -15.36 7.35 8.20
C GLU A 66 -14.08 7.95 7.59
N PRO A 67 -14.06 9.26 7.29
CA PRO A 67 -12.84 9.98 6.91
C PRO A 67 -11.79 9.96 8.04
N PRO A 68 -10.51 10.33 7.76
CA PRO A 68 -10.00 10.97 6.55
C PRO A 68 -9.80 10.03 5.36
N TYR A 69 -9.82 10.62 4.16
CA TYR A 69 -9.52 9.96 2.89
C TYR A 69 -8.35 10.64 2.20
N TYR A 70 -7.55 9.85 1.50
CA TYR A 70 -6.34 10.28 0.84
C TYR A 70 -6.24 9.75 -0.59
N GLU A 71 -5.39 10.39 -1.38
CA GLU A 71 -5.06 10.06 -2.76
C GLU A 71 -3.54 10.00 -2.89
N TRP A 72 -3.03 8.98 -3.58
CA TRP A 72 -1.59 8.87 -3.84
C TRP A 72 -1.14 9.89 -4.88
N PHE A 73 -1.94 10.09 -5.91
CA PHE A 73 -1.78 11.13 -6.92
C PHE A 73 -3.17 11.50 -7.44
N GLN A 74 -3.32 12.72 -7.94
CA GLN A 74 -4.57 13.18 -8.52
C GLN A 74 -4.52 13.02 -10.05
N PHE A 75 -5.67 12.87 -10.66
CA PHE A 75 -5.84 12.98 -12.11
C PHE A 75 -7.02 13.89 -12.42
N ASP A 76 -6.98 14.56 -13.57
CA ASP A 76 -8.13 15.33 -14.05
C ASP A 76 -9.27 14.41 -14.51
N LYS A 77 -10.48 14.95 -14.72
CA LYS A 77 -11.64 14.15 -15.13
C LYS A 77 -11.44 13.43 -16.47
N GLY A 78 -10.51 13.92 -17.31
CA GLY A 78 -10.16 13.30 -18.58
C GLY A 78 -9.10 12.20 -18.49
N PHE A 79 -8.47 11.98 -17.32
CA PHE A 79 -7.28 11.13 -17.17
C PHE A 79 -6.14 11.53 -18.12
N THR A 80 -6.08 12.81 -18.48
CA THR A 80 -5.09 13.41 -19.38
C THR A 80 -3.90 14.02 -18.64
N GLU A 81 -4.09 14.42 -17.38
CA GLU A 81 -3.05 15.00 -16.55
C GLU A 81 -2.98 14.32 -15.18
N TYR A 82 -1.79 13.81 -14.83
CA TYR A 82 -1.48 13.31 -13.49
C TYR A 82 -0.77 14.39 -12.67
N ARG A 83 -1.35 14.77 -11.53
CA ARG A 83 -0.74 15.72 -10.59
C ARG A 83 -0.11 14.98 -9.42
N ASN A 84 1.04 15.50 -8.97
CA ASN A 84 1.79 15.04 -7.80
C ASN A 84 2.30 13.58 -7.88
N PHE A 85 2.32 12.95 -9.06
CA PHE A 85 2.82 11.58 -9.21
C PHE A 85 4.29 11.44 -8.76
N ASP A 86 5.19 12.33 -9.18
CA ASP A 86 6.59 12.27 -8.76
C ASP A 86 6.77 12.45 -7.25
N LYS A 87 5.98 13.35 -6.64
CA LYS A 87 5.98 13.55 -5.18
C LYS A 87 5.47 12.33 -4.44
N CYS A 88 4.50 11.62 -5.01
CA CYS A 88 4.02 10.35 -4.48
C CYS A 88 5.12 9.30 -4.47
N LEU A 89 5.84 9.15 -5.59
CA LEU A 89 6.92 8.18 -5.71
C LEU A 89 8.02 8.47 -4.69
N ALA A 90 8.45 9.73 -4.59
CA ALA A 90 9.45 10.18 -3.61
C ALA A 90 9.00 9.91 -2.16
N TYR A 91 7.73 10.14 -1.85
CA TYR A 91 7.18 9.85 -0.52
C TYR A 91 7.19 8.34 -0.21
N ILE A 92 6.83 7.49 -1.16
CA ILE A 92 6.87 6.03 -0.97
C ILE A 92 8.31 5.55 -0.81
N GLU A 93 9.24 6.08 -1.60
CA GLU A 93 10.67 5.79 -1.45
C GLU A 93 11.18 6.18 -0.05
N GLU A 94 10.81 7.36 0.44
CA GLU A 94 11.17 7.81 1.79
C GLU A 94 10.58 6.90 2.88
N LEU A 95 9.33 6.46 2.74
CA LEU A 95 8.73 5.46 3.63
C LEU A 95 9.49 4.14 3.60
N MET A 96 9.88 3.66 2.41
CA MET A 96 10.65 2.42 2.26
C MET A 96 12.03 2.51 2.92
N ILE A 97 12.69 3.66 2.84
CA ILE A 97 13.98 3.92 3.49
C ILE A 97 13.83 3.99 5.01
N LYS A 98 12.81 4.70 5.52
CA LYS A 98 12.64 4.96 6.96
C LYS A 98 12.06 3.77 7.73
N GLU A 99 11.12 3.05 7.14
CA GLU A 99 10.32 2.02 7.84
C GLU A 99 10.61 0.59 7.37
N GLY A 100 11.49 0.46 6.37
CA GLY A 100 11.96 -0.81 5.86
C GLY A 100 12.90 -1.56 6.82
N PRO A 101 13.41 -2.73 6.41
CA PRO A 101 13.26 -3.31 5.07
C PRO A 101 11.86 -3.90 4.84
N PHE A 102 11.33 -3.69 3.63
CA PHE A 102 10.11 -4.35 3.14
C PHE A 102 10.49 -5.47 2.15
N ASP A 103 9.74 -6.57 2.18
CA ASP A 103 9.91 -7.69 1.23
C ASP A 103 9.04 -7.53 -0.02
N GLY A 104 8.10 -6.59 0.00
CA GLY A 104 7.27 -6.28 -1.14
C GLY A 104 6.23 -5.22 -0.87
N LEU A 105 5.43 -4.94 -1.90
CA LEU A 105 4.32 -4.00 -1.88
C LEU A 105 3.00 -4.77 -2.02
N MET A 106 1.99 -4.36 -1.27
CA MET A 106 0.63 -4.85 -1.41
C MET A 106 -0.28 -3.67 -1.75
N GLY A 107 -0.79 -3.59 -2.97
CA GLY A 107 -1.60 -2.47 -3.41
C GLY A 107 -3.02 -2.86 -3.77
N PHE A 108 -3.98 -1.96 -3.57
CA PHE A 108 -5.34 -2.05 -4.12
C PHE A 108 -5.66 -0.87 -5.06
N SER A 109 -6.23 -1.14 -6.24
CA SER A 109 -6.64 -0.12 -7.23
C SER A 109 -5.51 0.87 -7.52
N GLN A 110 -5.62 2.15 -7.13
CA GLN A 110 -4.53 3.14 -7.25
C GLN A 110 -3.22 2.66 -6.58
N GLY A 111 -3.31 2.04 -5.41
CA GLY A 111 -2.15 1.43 -4.74
C GLY A 111 -1.55 0.26 -5.52
N SER A 112 -2.36 -0.50 -6.28
CA SER A 112 -1.85 -1.59 -7.14
C SER A 112 -1.07 -1.04 -8.33
N ILE A 113 -1.51 0.08 -8.92
CA ILE A 113 -0.79 0.76 -10.00
C ILE A 113 0.62 1.13 -9.52
N LEU A 114 0.73 1.72 -8.33
CA LEU A 114 2.02 2.06 -7.73
C LEU A 114 2.86 0.83 -7.41
N SER A 115 2.24 -0.20 -6.80
CA SER A 115 2.93 -1.44 -6.45
C SER A 115 3.52 -2.16 -7.67
N GLY A 116 2.84 -2.11 -8.81
CA GLY A 116 3.31 -2.71 -10.06
C GLY A 116 4.31 -1.84 -10.82
N ALA A 117 4.20 -0.52 -10.74
CA ALA A 117 5.09 0.42 -11.45
C ALA A 117 6.45 0.58 -10.76
N LEU A 118 6.48 0.61 -9.42
CA LEU A 118 7.67 0.94 -8.63
C LEU A 118 8.90 0.05 -8.95
N PRO A 119 8.78 -1.28 -9.06
CA PRO A 119 9.93 -2.12 -9.43
C PRO A 119 10.56 -1.73 -10.78
N GLY A 120 9.73 -1.46 -11.80
CA GLY A 120 10.21 -1.06 -13.13
C GLY A 120 10.76 0.37 -13.20
N LEU A 121 10.40 1.24 -12.25
CA LEU A 121 10.99 2.56 -12.09
C LEU A 121 12.36 2.49 -11.38
N GLN A 122 12.54 1.56 -10.45
CA GLN A 122 13.82 1.33 -9.78
C GLN A 122 14.91 0.85 -10.73
N GLU A 123 14.57 -0.01 -11.70
CA GLU A 123 15.53 -0.52 -12.71
C GLU A 123 16.08 0.57 -13.64
N GLN A 124 15.42 1.72 -13.76
CA GLN A 124 15.86 2.82 -14.63
C GLN A 124 16.87 3.76 -13.97
N VAL A 125 17.04 3.67 -12.65
CA VAL A 125 17.93 4.55 -11.85
C VAL A 125 19.22 3.83 -11.44
N SER A 126 19.32 2.51 -11.68
CA SER A 126 20.48 1.64 -11.41
C SER A 126 21.35 1.44 -12.63
#